data_AF-A0A935E5X2-F1
#
_entry.id   AF-A0A935E5X2-F1
#
_cell.length_a   1.000
_cell.length_b   1.000
_cell.length_c   1.000
_cell.angle_alpha   90.00
_cell.angle_beta   90.00
_cell.angle_gamma   90.00
#
_symmetry.space_group_name_H-M   'P 1'
#
loop_
_entity.id
_entity.type
_entity.pdbx_description
1 polymer ?
#
loop_
_entity_poly.entity_id
_entity_poly.type
_entity_poly.pdbx_seq_one_letter_code
_entity_poly.pdbx_strand_id
1 'polypeptide(L)'
;MVRGKEGGYEINTELIPYSYTQYLPKEVKEENKNTCKNLFEQWLYYKQKSPVNLPVTLLDEDLTSALKSKLKLKPDLKDGFSKLIQLYLKDDAQEFYSFDRVYRNNDNEHVIKYSNEGSSKEMQIKYGKVAVESEKIIRHVLLKDRILRVICEDLLKSDKNTSSTKSFLLKDISPWSETNILNKPNEFSYNLRKNIDGSGTEYCTIVAKDSTEQIRQINEWNDLSKEIKSKFLKLNAEQKIDFLTTQDEKTKLVLLGQQNYQWKFSDFGRFRRFMKDKRINEMVKYFEPKQIPFDLLEFQILQYNIYREKMFDKIFELERVMSERYFEDIKSKHLENFKYNEVGFQTYLNVLSEKIASGYDIAILKWGRNKFSHTEIVYYNFISKIAVQDIEEFELKKHLEGYKENVSFNIARNIYRVFSREVDKTINLINNSFKI
;
A
#
# COMPACT_ATOMS: atom_id res chain seq x y z
N MET A 1 -6.25 56.96 -2.61
CA MET A 1 -5.15 56.04 -2.97
C MET A 1 -5.65 54.60 -2.85
N VAL A 2 -6.12 54.01 -3.95
CA VAL A 2 -6.48 52.59 -3.99
C VAL A 2 -5.19 51.81 -4.27
N ARG A 3 -4.64 51.18 -3.24
CA ARG A 3 -3.53 50.22 -3.39
C ARG A 3 -4.10 48.94 -3.99
N GLY A 4 -4.15 48.87 -5.32
CA GLY A 4 -4.37 47.62 -6.03
C GLY A 4 -3.22 46.65 -5.77
N LYS A 5 -3.53 45.36 -5.60
CA LYS A 5 -2.54 44.27 -5.51
C LYS A 5 -1.77 44.02 -6.82
N GLU A 6 -2.10 44.76 -7.87
CA GLU A 6 -1.41 44.82 -9.16
C GLU A 6 -0.59 46.11 -9.30
N GLY A 7 -0.07 46.60 -8.17
CA GLY A 7 0.54 47.92 -8.04
C GLY A 7 1.58 48.23 -9.13
N GLY A 8 1.39 49.35 -9.80
CA GLY A 8 2.49 50.11 -10.38
C GLY A 8 2.61 51.45 -9.67
N TYR A 9 3.79 52.05 -9.72
CA TYR A 9 4.02 53.45 -9.38
C TYR A 9 4.36 54.23 -10.65
N GLU A 10 3.92 55.49 -10.73
CA GLU A 10 4.33 56.39 -11.82
C GLU A 10 5.69 57.01 -11.50
N ILE A 11 6.64 56.89 -12.43
CA ILE A 11 7.86 57.71 -12.47
C ILE A 11 7.82 58.46 -13.80
N ASN A 12 7.79 59.79 -13.77
CA ASN A 12 7.78 60.66 -14.96
C ASN A 12 6.79 60.19 -16.05
N THR A 13 5.50 60.07 -15.71
CA THR A 13 4.38 59.72 -16.61
C THR A 13 4.31 58.28 -17.17
N GLU A 14 5.21 57.36 -16.78
CA GLU A 14 5.12 55.94 -17.15
C GLU A 14 4.84 55.04 -15.94
N LEU A 15 3.91 54.08 -16.11
CA LEU A 15 3.43 53.20 -15.06
C LEU A 15 4.31 51.95 -14.97
N ILE A 16 5.11 51.83 -13.90
CA ILE A 16 6.12 50.78 -13.78
C ILE A 16 5.64 49.63 -12.87
N PRO A 17 5.80 48.35 -13.25
CA PRO A 17 5.33 47.20 -12.45
C PRO A 17 6.01 47.05 -11.09
N TYR A 18 5.27 46.70 -10.03
CA TYR A 18 5.80 46.47 -8.67
C TYR A 18 6.98 45.49 -8.61
N SER A 19 6.96 44.44 -9.43
CA SER A 19 8.06 43.46 -9.50
C SER A 19 9.39 44.05 -9.98
N TYR A 20 9.38 45.15 -10.72
CA TYR A 20 10.61 45.87 -11.08
C TYR A 20 11.18 46.67 -9.90
N THR A 21 10.31 47.20 -9.04
CA THR A 21 10.73 48.01 -7.88
C THR A 21 11.47 47.21 -6.81
N GLN A 22 11.24 45.89 -6.75
CA GLN A 22 12.01 44.96 -5.90
C GLN A 22 13.39 44.63 -6.47
N TYR A 23 13.61 44.88 -7.77
CA TYR A 23 14.85 44.63 -8.49
C TYR A 23 15.80 45.85 -8.48
N LEU A 24 15.28 47.04 -8.16
CA LEU A 24 16.08 48.26 -8.08
C LEU A 24 16.93 48.29 -6.79
N PRO A 25 18.27 48.43 -6.88
CA PRO A 25 19.11 48.73 -5.74
C PRO A 25 18.62 49.99 -5.03
N LYS A 26 18.75 50.06 -3.69
CA LYS A 26 18.24 51.20 -2.91
C LYS A 26 18.90 52.52 -3.34
N GLU A 27 20.15 52.47 -3.80
CA GLU A 27 20.95 53.61 -4.22
C GLU A 27 20.53 54.21 -5.58
N VAL A 28 19.84 53.44 -6.42
CA VAL A 28 19.44 53.85 -7.79
C VAL A 28 18.07 54.56 -7.81
N LYS A 29 17.40 54.66 -6.66
CA LYS A 29 16.09 55.31 -6.56
C LYS A 29 16.14 56.84 -6.69
N GLU A 30 17.32 57.46 -6.58
CA GLU A 30 17.44 58.92 -6.52
C GLU A 30 18.28 59.55 -7.63
N GLU A 31 19.12 58.84 -8.40
CA GLU A 31 19.97 59.49 -9.42
C GLU A 31 20.09 58.71 -10.74
N ASN A 32 19.98 59.46 -11.85
CA ASN A 32 20.27 59.13 -13.26
C ASN A 32 19.21 58.37 -14.11
N LYS A 33 18.55 59.12 -15.02
CA LYS A 33 17.54 58.62 -15.98
C LYS A 33 18.05 57.52 -16.93
N ASN A 34 19.30 57.59 -17.39
CA ASN A 34 19.85 56.62 -18.35
C ASN A 34 20.17 55.26 -17.70
N THR A 35 20.60 55.25 -16.45
CA THR A 35 20.87 54.02 -15.68
C THR A 35 19.58 53.25 -15.40
N CYS A 36 18.50 53.97 -15.05
CA CYS A 36 17.17 53.39 -14.82
C CYS A 36 16.55 52.74 -16.07
N LYS A 37 16.80 53.30 -17.26
CA LYS A 37 16.31 52.73 -18.53
C LYS A 37 17.00 51.41 -18.88
N ASN A 38 18.33 51.35 -18.77
CA ASN A 38 19.09 50.13 -19.05
C ASN A 38 18.74 48.99 -18.08
N LEU A 39 18.54 49.30 -16.80
CA LEU A 39 18.09 48.31 -15.81
C LEU A 39 16.67 47.81 -16.08
N PHE A 40 15.79 48.68 -16.59
CA PHE A 40 14.43 48.30 -16.98
C PHE A 40 14.42 47.37 -18.18
N GLU A 41 15.20 47.68 -19.21
CA GLU A 41 15.35 46.83 -20.40
C GLU A 41 15.94 45.46 -20.03
N GLN A 42 16.93 45.41 -19.14
CA GLN A 42 17.46 44.15 -18.60
C GLN A 42 16.40 43.37 -17.81
N TRP A 43 15.69 44.02 -16.88
CA TRP A 43 14.62 43.37 -16.13
C TRP A 43 13.51 42.84 -17.03
N LEU A 44 13.10 43.62 -18.03
CA LEU A 44 12.07 43.24 -19.00
C LEU A 44 12.54 42.04 -19.84
N TYR A 45 13.79 42.04 -20.30
CA TYR A 45 14.40 40.91 -21.00
C TYR A 45 14.40 39.63 -20.15
N TYR A 46 14.76 39.71 -18.87
CA TYR A 46 14.70 38.55 -17.97
C TYR A 46 13.27 38.14 -17.63
N LYS A 47 12.36 39.10 -17.49
CA LYS A 47 10.95 38.81 -17.16
C LYS A 47 10.22 38.15 -18.32
N GLN A 48 10.51 38.55 -19.56
CA GLN A 48 10.02 37.89 -20.78
C GLN A 48 10.50 36.44 -20.91
N LYS A 49 11.69 36.13 -20.39
CA LYS A 49 12.26 34.77 -20.35
C LYS A 49 11.88 33.97 -19.12
N SER A 50 11.20 34.59 -18.15
CA SER A 50 10.80 33.93 -16.90
C SER A 50 9.45 33.22 -17.09
N PRO A 51 9.20 32.13 -16.35
CA PRO A 51 7.87 31.55 -16.27
C PRO A 51 6.82 32.58 -15.85
N VAL A 52 5.64 32.50 -16.44
CA VAL A 52 4.52 33.37 -16.11
C VAL A 52 4.00 33.02 -14.71
N ASN A 53 3.90 34.03 -13.85
CA ASN A 53 3.25 33.88 -12.55
C ASN A 53 1.73 33.93 -12.75
N LEU A 54 1.08 32.78 -12.74
CA LEU A 54 -0.38 32.72 -12.87
C LEU A 54 -1.07 33.34 -11.64
N PRO A 55 -2.18 34.08 -11.84
CA PRO A 55 -2.95 34.63 -10.74
C PRO A 55 -3.58 33.51 -9.90
N VAL A 56 -3.61 33.69 -8.57
CA VAL A 56 -4.16 32.69 -7.65
C VAL A 56 -5.67 32.49 -7.79
N THR A 57 -6.36 33.41 -8.46
CA THR A 57 -7.81 33.41 -8.68
C THR A 57 -8.19 33.05 -10.11
N LEU A 58 -7.26 32.47 -10.90
CA LEU A 58 -7.44 32.20 -12.34
C LEU A 58 -8.74 31.46 -12.67
N LEU A 59 -9.18 30.56 -11.79
CA LEU A 59 -10.36 29.70 -11.99
C LEU A 59 -11.51 30.02 -11.03
N ASP A 60 -11.40 31.06 -10.22
CA ASP A 60 -12.35 31.31 -9.12
C ASP A 60 -13.76 31.62 -9.65
N GLU A 61 -13.88 32.43 -10.70
CA GLU A 61 -15.18 32.79 -11.28
C GLU A 61 -15.90 31.59 -11.89
N ASP A 62 -15.17 30.77 -12.65
CA ASP A 62 -15.71 29.56 -13.29
C ASP A 62 -16.17 28.54 -12.24
N LEU A 63 -15.33 28.26 -11.24
CA LEU A 63 -15.64 27.31 -10.18
C LEU A 63 -16.81 27.77 -9.32
N THR A 64 -16.85 29.07 -8.98
CA THR A 64 -17.93 29.68 -8.20
C THR A 64 -19.24 29.64 -8.97
N SER A 65 -19.22 29.96 -10.26
CA SER A 65 -20.40 29.92 -11.14
C SER A 65 -20.94 28.50 -11.29
N ALA A 66 -20.06 27.51 -11.50
CA ALA A 66 -20.44 26.11 -11.58
C ALA A 66 -21.08 25.61 -10.27
N LEU A 67 -20.53 25.96 -9.11
CA LEU A 67 -21.10 25.58 -7.81
C LEU A 67 -22.43 26.29 -7.52
N LYS A 68 -22.56 27.59 -7.83
CA LYS A 68 -23.82 28.33 -7.68
C LYS A 68 -24.94 27.70 -8.50
N SER A 69 -24.64 27.32 -9.74
CA SER A 69 -25.56 26.61 -10.62
C SER A 69 -26.01 25.28 -10.01
N LYS A 70 -25.06 24.45 -9.53
CA LYS A 70 -25.38 23.17 -8.85
C LYS A 70 -26.22 23.35 -7.58
N LEU A 71 -25.98 24.42 -6.82
CA LEU A 71 -26.68 24.73 -5.58
C LEU A 71 -28.01 25.48 -5.81
N LYS A 72 -28.33 25.86 -7.05
CA LYS A 72 -29.49 26.72 -7.40
C LYS A 72 -29.49 28.04 -6.62
N LEU A 73 -28.30 28.60 -6.37
CA LEU A 73 -28.13 29.89 -5.70
C LEU A 73 -28.20 31.04 -6.70
N LYS A 74 -28.63 32.22 -6.24
CA LYS A 74 -28.65 33.40 -7.08
C LYS A 74 -27.23 33.83 -7.49
N PRO A 75 -27.02 34.35 -8.72
CA PRO A 75 -25.69 34.74 -9.21
C PRO A 75 -25.01 35.83 -8.37
N ASP A 76 -25.79 36.72 -7.76
CA ASP A 76 -25.38 37.89 -6.98
C ASP A 76 -24.85 37.57 -5.56
N LEU A 77 -24.95 36.31 -5.12
CA LEU A 77 -24.41 35.88 -3.83
C LEU A 77 -22.88 36.03 -3.81
N LYS A 78 -22.33 36.75 -2.83
CA LYS A 78 -20.89 37.06 -2.73
C LYS A 78 -20.04 35.95 -2.08
N ASP A 79 -20.59 34.75 -1.94
CA ASP A 79 -19.87 33.62 -1.36
C ASP A 79 -18.75 33.15 -2.28
N GLY A 80 -17.52 33.08 -1.76
CA GLY A 80 -16.38 32.51 -2.46
C GLY A 80 -16.41 30.99 -2.50
N PHE A 81 -15.58 30.40 -3.36
CA PHE A 81 -15.49 28.95 -3.59
C PHE A 81 -15.51 28.09 -2.31
N SER A 82 -14.70 28.47 -1.30
CA SER A 82 -14.61 27.72 -0.03
C SER A 82 -15.94 27.62 0.72
N LYS A 83 -16.80 28.63 0.65
CA LYS A 83 -18.11 28.63 1.32
C LYS A 83 -19.12 27.85 0.49
N LEU A 84 -19.08 28.00 -0.83
CA LEU A 84 -19.95 27.28 -1.74
C LEU A 84 -19.72 25.76 -1.69
N ILE A 85 -18.46 25.29 -1.66
CA ILE A 85 -18.19 23.85 -1.54
C ILE A 85 -18.60 23.29 -0.18
N GLN A 86 -18.48 24.07 0.89
CA GLN A 86 -19.02 23.71 2.21
C GLN A 86 -20.54 23.50 2.12
N LEU A 87 -21.28 24.42 1.51
CA LEU A 87 -22.72 24.30 1.33
C LEU A 87 -23.09 23.10 0.43
N TYR A 88 -22.35 22.90 -0.65
CA TYR A 88 -22.54 21.77 -1.57
C TYR A 88 -22.40 20.42 -0.88
N LEU A 89 -21.44 20.30 0.03
CA LEU A 89 -21.20 19.09 0.81
C LEU A 89 -21.96 19.07 2.15
N LYS A 90 -22.89 20.01 2.38
CA LYS A 90 -23.71 20.12 3.61
C LYS A 90 -22.89 20.16 4.90
N ASP A 91 -21.82 20.95 4.87
CA ASP A 91 -20.86 21.12 5.97
C ASP A 91 -20.18 19.83 6.46
N ASP A 92 -20.09 18.82 5.61
CA ASP A 92 -19.42 17.56 5.93
C ASP A 92 -17.93 17.78 6.23
N ALA A 93 -17.44 17.09 7.26
CA ALA A 93 -16.08 17.14 7.79
C ALA A 93 -15.82 15.89 8.64
N GLN A 94 -14.56 15.45 8.75
CA GLN A 94 -14.20 14.43 9.75
C GLN A 94 -14.46 14.93 11.18
N GLU A 95 -14.80 14.02 12.08
CA GLU A 95 -15.14 14.29 13.47
C GLU A 95 -14.06 15.07 14.23
N PHE A 96 -12.78 14.83 13.95
CA PHE A 96 -11.70 15.53 14.65
C PHE A 96 -11.66 17.04 14.39
N TYR A 97 -12.35 17.55 13.36
CA TYR A 97 -12.45 18.99 13.12
C TYR A 97 -13.34 19.70 14.15
N SER A 98 -14.24 18.99 14.84
CA SER A 98 -15.09 19.53 15.91
C SER A 98 -14.49 19.41 17.31
N PHE A 99 -13.27 18.89 17.45
CA PHE A 99 -12.59 18.84 18.73
C PHE A 99 -12.22 20.25 19.23
N ASP A 100 -12.33 20.44 20.54
CA ASP A 100 -11.83 21.65 21.21
C ASP A 100 -10.32 21.77 20.99
N ARG A 101 -9.86 23.00 20.71
CA ARG A 101 -8.47 23.25 20.28
C ARG A 101 -7.75 24.06 21.34
N VAL A 102 -6.49 23.70 21.59
CA VAL A 102 -5.64 24.40 22.56
C VAL A 102 -4.51 25.10 21.82
N TYR A 103 -4.38 26.41 22.01
CA TYR A 103 -3.29 27.22 21.46
C TYR A 103 -2.43 27.75 22.59
N ARG A 104 -1.11 27.59 22.47
CA ARG A 104 -0.13 28.16 23.40
C ARG A 104 0.42 29.47 22.83
N ASN A 105 0.42 30.52 23.66
CA ASN A 105 1.10 31.77 23.34
C ASN A 105 1.74 32.33 24.62
N ASN A 106 3.06 32.57 24.58
CA ASN A 106 3.83 33.19 25.67
C ASN A 106 3.40 32.71 27.07
N ASP A 107 3.54 31.40 27.32
CA ASP A 107 3.24 30.69 28.57
C ASP A 107 1.76 30.53 28.98
N ASN A 108 0.80 31.08 28.22
CA ASN A 108 -0.63 30.89 28.47
C ASN A 108 -1.26 29.89 27.48
N GLU A 109 -2.07 28.96 27.99
CA GLU A 109 -2.92 28.06 27.20
C GLU A 109 -4.30 28.68 26.99
N HIS A 110 -4.71 28.79 25.73
CA HIS A 110 -6.04 29.22 25.33
C HIS A 110 -6.81 28.04 24.75
N VAL A 111 -7.92 27.65 25.39
CA VAL A 111 -8.84 26.65 24.86
C VAL A 111 -9.91 27.36 24.02
N ILE A 112 -9.91 27.10 22.72
CA ILE A 112 -10.98 27.51 21.82
C ILE A 112 -11.97 26.35 21.73
N LYS A 113 -13.15 26.54 22.32
CA LYS A 113 -14.26 25.60 22.15
C LYS A 113 -14.74 25.61 20.70
N TYR A 114 -15.09 24.45 20.16
CA TYR A 114 -15.74 24.38 18.86
C TYR A 114 -17.13 25.01 18.92
N SER A 115 -17.19 26.31 18.64
CA SER A 115 -18.40 27.06 18.33
C SER A 115 -18.01 28.15 17.33
N ASN A 116 -18.57 28.09 16.13
CA ASN A 116 -18.42 29.12 15.11
C ASN A 116 -18.87 30.47 15.67
N GLU A 117 -18.00 31.26 16.27
CA GLU A 117 -18.36 32.62 16.66
C GLU A 117 -17.13 33.50 16.77
N GLY A 118 -16.85 34.16 15.66
CA GLY A 118 -16.21 35.45 15.65
C GLY A 118 -15.49 35.77 14.34
N SER A 119 -15.51 37.04 13.96
CA SER A 119 -14.66 37.50 12.85
C SER A 119 -13.17 37.23 13.16
N SER A 120 -12.30 37.15 12.15
CA SER A 120 -10.85 36.99 12.39
C SER A 120 -10.29 38.05 13.35
N LYS A 121 -10.93 39.23 13.41
CA LYS A 121 -10.58 40.31 14.35
C LYS A 121 -10.95 39.96 15.80
N GLU A 122 -12.16 39.46 16.03
CA GLU A 122 -12.60 39.02 17.36
C GLU A 122 -11.75 37.87 17.89
N MET A 123 -11.43 36.91 17.01
CA MET A 123 -10.54 35.81 17.34
C MET A 123 -9.12 36.28 17.67
N GLN A 124 -8.60 37.26 16.92
CA GLN A 124 -7.29 37.86 17.19
C GLN A 124 -7.26 38.58 18.54
N ILE A 125 -8.32 39.33 18.88
CA ILE A 125 -8.44 40.04 20.16
C ILE A 125 -8.49 39.04 21.31
N LYS A 126 -9.26 37.96 21.18
CA LYS A 126 -9.52 37.01 22.27
C LYS A 126 -8.42 35.96 22.48
N TYR A 127 -7.80 35.50 21.40
CA TYR A 127 -6.89 34.34 21.43
C TYR A 127 -5.51 34.61 20.77
N GLY A 128 -5.29 35.83 20.27
CA GLY A 128 -4.04 36.24 19.66
C GLY A 128 -3.87 35.84 18.18
N LYS A 129 -2.78 36.33 17.58
CA LYS A 129 -2.47 36.15 16.15
C LYS A 129 -2.22 34.68 15.79
N VAL A 130 -1.57 33.92 16.67
CA VAL A 130 -1.23 32.50 16.44
C VAL A 130 -2.49 31.67 16.20
N ALA A 131 -3.52 31.84 17.04
CA ALA A 131 -4.79 31.14 16.89
C ALA A 131 -5.46 31.43 15.53
N VAL A 132 -5.45 32.69 15.09
CA VAL A 132 -6.02 33.08 13.79
C VAL A 132 -5.29 32.43 12.61
N GLU A 133 -3.96 32.37 12.65
CA GLU A 133 -3.15 31.74 11.62
C GLU A 133 -3.38 30.22 11.58
N SER A 134 -3.40 29.56 12.74
CA SER A 134 -3.73 28.13 12.84
C SER A 134 -5.14 27.82 12.34
N GLU A 135 -6.15 28.59 12.72
CA GLU A 135 -7.52 28.42 12.23
C GLU A 135 -7.65 28.62 10.72
N LYS A 136 -6.86 29.55 10.16
CA LYS A 136 -6.78 29.73 8.70
C LYS A 136 -6.20 28.49 8.02
N ILE A 137 -5.15 27.89 8.60
CA ILE A 137 -4.57 26.64 8.09
C ILE A 137 -5.60 25.51 8.18
N ILE A 138 -6.29 25.35 9.30
CA ILE A 138 -7.27 24.28 9.50
C ILE A 138 -8.43 24.40 8.51
N ARG A 139 -8.99 25.61 8.31
CA ARG A 139 -10.01 25.86 7.27
C ARG A 139 -9.51 25.50 5.87
N HIS A 140 -8.24 25.80 5.58
CA HIS A 140 -7.62 25.47 4.30
C HIS A 140 -7.42 23.95 4.10
N VAL A 141 -7.03 23.21 5.14
CA VAL A 141 -6.92 21.75 5.10
C VAL A 141 -8.31 21.11 4.97
N LEU A 142 -9.31 21.56 5.72
CA LEU A 142 -10.69 21.09 5.59
C LEU A 142 -11.25 21.32 4.18
N LEU A 143 -10.92 22.47 3.56
CA LEU A 143 -11.26 22.73 2.16
C LEU A 143 -10.61 21.69 1.22
N LYS A 144 -9.33 21.34 1.44
CA LYS A 144 -8.65 20.30 0.66
C LYS A 144 -9.30 18.93 0.83
N ASP A 145 -9.66 18.54 2.05
CA ASP A 145 -10.33 17.26 2.32
C ASP A 145 -11.68 17.16 1.59
N ARG A 146 -12.43 18.26 1.57
CA ARG A 146 -13.70 18.38 0.82
C ARG A 146 -13.50 18.23 -0.69
N ILE A 147 -12.49 18.88 -1.25
CA ILE A 147 -12.14 18.72 -2.67
C ILE A 147 -11.71 17.28 -2.95
N LEU A 148 -10.87 16.70 -2.08
CA LEU A 148 -10.40 15.33 -2.22
C LEU A 148 -11.55 14.33 -2.20
N ARG A 149 -12.55 14.52 -1.32
CA ARG A 149 -13.77 13.72 -1.33
C ARG A 149 -14.45 13.77 -2.70
N VAL A 150 -14.65 14.95 -3.28
CA VAL A 150 -15.28 15.11 -4.61
C VAL A 150 -14.49 14.37 -5.69
N ILE A 151 -13.16 14.48 -5.67
CA ILE A 151 -12.28 13.76 -6.60
C ILE A 151 -12.40 12.24 -6.42
N CYS A 152 -12.37 11.76 -5.17
CA CYS A 152 -12.50 10.33 -4.88
C CYS A 152 -13.87 9.78 -5.31
N GLU A 153 -14.97 10.50 -5.05
CA GLU A 153 -16.30 10.09 -5.49
C GLU A 153 -16.39 10.01 -7.02
N ASP A 154 -15.73 10.92 -7.74
CA ASP A 154 -15.69 10.89 -9.21
C ASP A 154 -14.89 9.70 -9.73
N LEU A 155 -13.70 9.46 -9.17
CA LEU A 155 -12.89 8.29 -9.50
C LEU A 155 -13.64 6.98 -9.23
N LEU A 156 -14.29 6.85 -8.08
CA LEU A 156 -15.07 5.66 -7.73
C LEU A 156 -16.29 5.45 -8.62
N LYS A 157 -16.90 6.52 -9.17
CA LYS A 157 -17.98 6.40 -10.16
C LYS A 157 -17.48 5.90 -11.50
N SER A 158 -16.24 6.27 -11.86
CA SER A 158 -15.61 5.89 -13.13
C SER A 158 -15.05 4.47 -13.12
N ASP A 159 -14.73 3.93 -11.95
CA ASP A 159 -14.15 2.60 -11.81
C ASP A 159 -15.22 1.50 -11.99
N LYS A 160 -15.03 0.65 -13.00
CA LYS A 160 -15.91 -0.50 -13.27
C LYS A 160 -15.60 -1.69 -12.35
N ASN A 161 -14.46 -1.68 -11.67
CA ASN A 161 -13.96 -2.83 -10.91
C ASN A 161 -14.34 -2.82 -9.43
N THR A 162 -14.70 -1.66 -8.86
CA THR A 162 -15.19 -1.58 -7.47
C THR A 162 -16.71 -1.63 -7.40
N SER A 163 -17.25 -2.66 -6.77
CA SER A 163 -18.69 -2.92 -6.64
C SER A 163 -19.34 -2.21 -5.45
N SER A 164 -18.58 -1.68 -4.48
CA SER A 164 -19.12 -1.23 -3.20
C SER A 164 -18.83 0.25 -2.87
N THR A 165 -19.87 1.07 -3.05
CA THR A 165 -20.04 2.48 -2.60
C THR A 165 -19.54 3.59 -3.54
N LYS A 166 -20.48 4.23 -4.25
CA LYS A 166 -20.23 5.38 -5.17
C LYS A 166 -20.14 6.75 -4.49
N SER A 167 -20.41 6.82 -3.18
CA SER A 167 -20.34 8.05 -2.38
C SER A 167 -20.09 7.74 -0.90
N PHE A 168 -19.47 8.67 -0.19
CA PHE A 168 -19.20 8.56 1.25
C PHE A 168 -19.17 9.93 1.90
N LEU A 169 -19.25 9.99 3.21
CA LEU A 169 -19.11 11.24 3.96
C LEU A 169 -17.74 11.28 4.66
N LEU A 170 -17.14 12.46 4.76
CA LEU A 170 -15.91 12.67 5.52
C LEU A 170 -16.11 12.29 6.98
N LYS A 171 -17.28 12.60 7.56
CA LYS A 171 -17.58 12.19 8.95
C LYS A 171 -17.52 10.67 9.16
N ASP A 172 -17.73 9.88 8.10
CA ASP A 172 -17.64 8.42 8.18
C ASP A 172 -16.17 7.94 8.16
N ILE A 173 -15.21 8.77 7.75
CA ILE A 173 -13.78 8.46 7.82
C ILE A 173 -13.26 8.78 9.24
N SER A 174 -13.76 8.04 10.21
CA SER A 174 -13.36 8.10 11.63
C SER A 174 -13.22 6.68 12.18
N PRO A 175 -12.19 6.39 13.00
CA PRO A 175 -12.09 5.11 13.71
C PRO A 175 -13.33 4.79 14.56
N TRP A 176 -14.04 5.83 14.99
CA TRP A 176 -15.21 5.74 15.87
C TRP A 176 -16.55 5.65 15.11
N SER A 177 -16.52 5.79 13.77
CA SER A 177 -17.73 5.73 12.95
C SER A 177 -18.18 4.27 12.74
N GLU A 178 -19.44 3.97 13.10
CA GLU A 178 -20.08 2.68 12.78
C GLU A 178 -20.21 2.47 11.26
N THR A 179 -20.28 3.56 10.49
CA THR A 179 -20.46 3.57 9.03
C THR A 179 -19.16 3.71 8.26
N ASN A 180 -18.01 3.51 8.92
CA ASN A 180 -16.70 3.77 8.33
C ASN A 180 -16.48 3.00 7.03
N ILE A 181 -16.32 3.76 5.93
CA ILE A 181 -16.11 3.21 4.59
C ILE A 181 -14.85 2.33 4.50
N LEU A 182 -13.81 2.62 5.30
CA LEU A 182 -12.58 1.84 5.33
C LEU A 182 -12.76 0.44 5.89
N ASN A 183 -13.87 0.20 6.61
CA ASN A 183 -14.25 -1.10 7.18
C ASN A 183 -15.25 -1.87 6.32
N LYS A 184 -15.74 -1.27 5.21
CA LYS A 184 -16.66 -1.95 4.31
C LYS A 184 -15.95 -3.05 3.52
N PRO A 185 -16.66 -4.15 3.21
CA PRO A 185 -16.13 -5.23 2.38
C PRO A 185 -15.73 -4.70 1.00
N ASN A 186 -14.59 -5.17 0.51
CA ASN A 186 -14.13 -4.87 -0.83
C ASN A 186 -13.41 -6.08 -1.44
N GLU A 187 -13.40 -6.12 -2.77
CA GLU A 187 -12.63 -7.08 -3.55
C GLU A 187 -11.46 -6.36 -4.22
N PHE A 188 -10.30 -7.01 -4.22
CA PHE A 188 -9.12 -6.53 -4.93
C PHE A 188 -8.68 -7.55 -5.96
N SER A 189 -8.33 -7.07 -7.14
CA SER A 189 -7.73 -7.89 -8.19
C SER A 189 -6.43 -7.26 -8.69
N TYR A 190 -5.48 -8.11 -9.06
CA TYR A 190 -4.21 -7.68 -9.64
C TYR A 190 -3.84 -8.57 -10.81
N ASN A 191 -3.72 -7.96 -11.99
CA ASN A 191 -3.36 -8.67 -13.22
C ASN A 191 -1.83 -8.68 -13.40
N LEU A 192 -1.25 -9.87 -13.38
CA LEU A 192 0.14 -10.10 -13.75
C LEU A 192 0.27 -10.05 -15.27
N ARG A 193 1.20 -9.21 -15.73
CA ARG A 193 1.48 -8.96 -17.15
C ARG A 193 2.90 -9.36 -17.50
N LYS A 194 3.09 -9.95 -18.68
CA LYS A 194 4.42 -10.14 -19.29
C LYS A 194 4.56 -9.21 -20.48
N ASN A 195 5.65 -8.47 -20.54
CA ASN A 195 6.03 -7.71 -21.71
C ASN A 195 6.74 -8.67 -22.67
N ILE A 196 5.97 -9.27 -23.57
CA ILE A 196 6.53 -10.12 -24.63
C ILE A 196 6.81 -9.25 -25.87
N ASP A 197 5.92 -8.30 -26.19
CA ASP A 197 6.01 -7.47 -27.42
C ASP A 197 5.65 -5.97 -27.20
N GLY A 198 5.85 -5.44 -25.99
CA GLY A 198 5.45 -4.06 -25.65
C GLY A 198 3.94 -3.87 -25.39
N SER A 199 3.10 -4.79 -25.87
CA SER A 199 1.75 -5.01 -25.37
C SER A 199 1.83 -5.98 -24.18
N GLY A 200 1.68 -5.47 -22.96
CA GLY A 200 1.76 -6.32 -21.75
C GLY A 200 0.59 -7.32 -21.71
N THR A 201 0.82 -8.56 -22.14
CA THR A 201 -0.19 -9.62 -22.14
C THR A 201 -0.43 -10.10 -20.71
N GLU A 202 -1.69 -10.02 -20.27
CA GLU A 202 -2.15 -10.55 -18.99
C GLU A 202 -2.14 -12.08 -19.03
N TYR A 203 -1.47 -12.71 -18.06
CA TYR A 203 -1.35 -14.16 -18.00
C TYR A 203 -1.92 -14.78 -16.73
N CYS A 204 -2.12 -13.98 -15.67
CA CYS A 204 -2.70 -14.43 -14.40
C CYS A 204 -3.32 -13.23 -13.65
N THR A 205 -4.37 -13.48 -12.88
CA THR A 205 -5.05 -12.51 -12.02
C THR A 205 -5.09 -13.07 -10.59
N ILE A 206 -4.55 -12.30 -9.64
CA ILE A 206 -4.68 -12.61 -8.22
C ILE A 206 -5.92 -11.89 -7.68
N VAL A 207 -6.77 -12.61 -6.95
CA VAL A 207 -8.02 -12.07 -6.41
C VAL A 207 -8.08 -12.22 -4.90
N ALA A 208 -8.33 -11.12 -4.21
CA ALA A 208 -8.58 -11.03 -2.78
C ALA A 208 -10.03 -10.65 -2.55
N LYS A 209 -10.84 -11.62 -2.10
CA LYS A 209 -12.25 -11.42 -1.75
C LYS A 209 -12.68 -12.42 -0.70
N ASP A 210 -13.65 -12.04 0.13
CA ASP A 210 -14.34 -12.98 1.01
C ASP A 210 -15.16 -13.98 0.15
N SER A 211 -15.12 -15.26 0.52
CA SER A 211 -15.90 -16.31 -0.15
C SER A 211 -17.39 -16.19 0.20
N THR A 212 -18.25 -16.85 -0.59
CA THR A 212 -19.71 -16.89 -0.31
C THR A 212 -20.01 -17.41 1.09
N GLU A 213 -19.25 -18.41 1.55
CA GLU A 213 -19.40 -18.99 2.89
C GLU A 213 -18.96 -18.02 3.99
N GLN A 214 -17.85 -17.28 3.79
CA GLN A 214 -17.41 -16.25 4.72
C GLN A 214 -18.46 -15.14 4.84
N ILE A 215 -19.01 -14.69 3.71
CA ILE A 215 -20.08 -13.68 3.68
C ILE A 215 -21.33 -14.20 4.40
N ARG A 216 -21.72 -15.47 4.21
CA ARG A 216 -22.84 -16.10 4.92
C ARG A 216 -22.63 -16.06 6.43
N GLN A 217 -21.47 -16.52 6.92
CA GLN A 217 -21.14 -16.53 8.35
C GLN A 217 -21.15 -15.13 8.97
N ILE A 218 -20.63 -14.13 8.26
CA ILE A 218 -20.64 -12.73 8.71
C ILE A 218 -22.07 -12.18 8.79
N ASN A 219 -22.93 -12.51 7.82
CA ASN A 219 -24.33 -12.10 7.86
C ASN A 219 -25.07 -12.75 9.03
N GLU A 220 -24.86 -14.05 9.25
CA GLU A 220 -25.43 -14.77 10.41
C GLU A 220 -24.93 -14.18 11.74
N TRP A 221 -23.65 -13.82 11.82
CA TRP A 221 -23.12 -13.09 12.97
C TRP A 221 -23.82 -11.74 13.11
N ASN A 222 -23.99 -10.98 12.04
CA ASN A 222 -24.64 -9.67 12.07
C ASN A 222 -26.11 -9.73 12.50
N ASP A 223 -26.79 -10.84 12.29
CA ASP A 223 -28.16 -11.07 12.74
C ASP A 223 -28.27 -11.42 14.24
N LEU A 224 -27.18 -11.78 14.91
CA LEU A 224 -27.18 -11.99 16.38
C LEU A 224 -27.46 -10.69 17.14
N SER A 225 -28.10 -10.81 18.30
CA SER A 225 -28.41 -9.66 19.16
C SER A 225 -27.14 -8.96 19.65
N LYS A 226 -27.21 -7.62 19.82
CA LYS A 226 -26.07 -6.82 20.33
C LYS A 226 -25.58 -7.29 21.70
N GLU A 227 -26.50 -7.79 22.54
CA GLU A 227 -26.20 -8.30 23.88
C GLU A 227 -25.33 -9.55 23.83
N ILE A 228 -25.71 -10.54 23.00
CA ILE A 228 -24.95 -11.78 22.83
C ILE A 228 -23.54 -11.47 22.29
N LYS A 229 -23.45 -10.64 21.25
CA LYS A 229 -22.17 -10.20 20.67
C LYS A 229 -21.27 -9.52 21.70
N SER A 230 -21.81 -8.52 22.40
CA SER A 230 -21.04 -7.73 23.38
C SER A 230 -20.56 -8.62 24.53
N LYS A 231 -21.40 -9.54 24.98
CA LYS A 231 -21.02 -10.51 26.01
C LYS A 231 -19.89 -11.40 25.50
N PHE A 232 -20.05 -12.08 24.37
CA PHE A 232 -19.04 -13.00 23.82
C PHE A 232 -17.68 -12.34 23.55
N LEU A 233 -17.68 -11.12 23.00
CA LEU A 233 -16.44 -10.39 22.68
C LEU A 233 -15.62 -9.97 23.92
N LYS A 234 -16.26 -9.87 25.09
CA LYS A 234 -15.61 -9.50 26.37
C LYS A 234 -15.04 -10.69 27.14
N LEU A 235 -15.38 -11.92 26.73
CA LEU A 235 -14.95 -13.13 27.42
C LEU A 235 -13.53 -13.54 27.03
N ASN A 236 -12.80 -14.12 27.98
CA ASN A 236 -11.54 -14.80 27.70
C ASN A 236 -11.76 -16.20 27.09
N ALA A 237 -10.70 -16.93 26.74
CA ALA A 237 -10.81 -18.22 26.05
C ALA A 237 -11.61 -19.28 26.84
N GLU A 238 -11.37 -19.42 28.14
CA GLU A 238 -12.07 -20.38 29.00
C GLU A 238 -13.55 -20.01 29.17
N GLN A 239 -13.83 -18.73 29.44
CA GLN A 239 -15.19 -18.22 29.58
C GLN A 239 -16.00 -18.33 28.28
N LYS A 240 -15.35 -18.26 27.11
CA LYS A 240 -16.02 -18.50 25.83
C LYS A 240 -16.51 -19.92 25.71
N ILE A 241 -15.75 -20.91 26.18
CA ILE A 241 -16.16 -22.33 26.18
C ILE A 241 -17.42 -22.49 27.04
N ASP A 242 -17.39 -21.99 28.28
CA ASP A 242 -18.55 -22.05 29.17
C ASP A 242 -19.76 -21.34 28.58
N PHE A 243 -19.57 -20.15 28.03
CA PHE A 243 -20.65 -19.40 27.38
C PHE A 243 -21.24 -20.18 26.20
N LEU A 244 -20.42 -20.81 25.35
CA LEU A 244 -20.89 -21.61 24.24
C LEU A 244 -21.74 -22.79 24.72
N THR A 245 -21.44 -23.43 25.85
CA THR A 245 -22.28 -24.53 26.37
C THR A 245 -23.72 -24.11 26.69
N THR A 246 -23.93 -22.82 27.01
CA THR A 246 -25.26 -22.26 27.35
C THR A 246 -26.10 -21.86 26.14
N GLN A 247 -25.51 -21.86 24.93
CA GLN A 247 -26.21 -21.46 23.70
C GLN A 247 -26.78 -22.68 22.97
N ASP A 248 -27.74 -22.45 22.07
CA ASP A 248 -28.21 -23.49 21.15
C ASP A 248 -27.16 -23.79 20.06
N GLU A 249 -27.23 -24.96 19.44
CA GLU A 249 -26.25 -25.40 18.42
C GLU A 249 -26.12 -24.43 17.25
N LYS A 250 -27.21 -23.79 16.81
CA LYS A 250 -27.16 -22.82 15.70
C LYS A 250 -26.39 -21.58 16.12
N THR A 251 -26.71 -21.01 17.28
CA THR A 251 -25.97 -19.85 17.81
C THR A 251 -24.50 -20.18 18.08
N LYS A 252 -24.18 -21.38 18.59
CA LYS A 252 -22.78 -21.82 18.78
C LYS A 252 -21.99 -21.78 17.49
N LEU A 253 -22.54 -22.34 16.40
CA LEU A 253 -21.89 -22.36 15.09
C LEU A 253 -21.63 -20.94 14.58
N VAL A 254 -22.57 -20.01 14.76
CA VAL A 254 -22.39 -18.61 14.35
C VAL A 254 -21.32 -17.91 15.21
N LEU A 255 -21.28 -18.14 16.51
CA LEU A 255 -20.29 -17.54 17.42
C LEU A 255 -18.86 -18.01 17.12
N LEU A 256 -18.71 -19.27 16.67
CA LEU A 256 -17.44 -19.87 16.26
C LEU A 256 -17.04 -19.53 14.81
N GLY A 257 -17.98 -19.02 14.00
CA GLY A 257 -17.76 -18.62 12.61
C GLY A 257 -17.02 -17.29 12.45
N GLN A 258 -16.81 -16.87 11.19
CA GLN A 258 -16.17 -15.61 10.87
C GLN A 258 -17.04 -14.40 11.23
N GLN A 259 -16.50 -13.51 12.07
CA GLN A 259 -17.26 -12.37 12.65
C GLN A 259 -17.10 -11.07 11.87
N ASN A 260 -16.08 -10.97 11.00
CA ASN A 260 -15.72 -9.75 10.28
C ASN A 260 -15.23 -10.08 8.87
N TYR A 261 -15.44 -9.17 7.92
CA TYR A 261 -14.85 -9.27 6.59
C TYR A 261 -13.33 -9.32 6.67
N GLN A 262 -12.72 -10.23 5.90
CA GLN A 262 -11.28 -10.37 5.79
C GLN A 262 -10.67 -9.31 4.87
N TRP A 263 -11.46 -8.85 3.89
CA TRP A 263 -11.04 -7.89 2.88
C TRP A 263 -11.87 -6.62 2.96
N LYS A 264 -11.28 -5.58 3.53
CA LYS A 264 -11.87 -4.25 3.65
C LYS A 264 -11.09 -3.23 2.81
N PHE A 265 -11.66 -2.06 2.56
CA PHE A 265 -10.95 -0.97 1.86
C PHE A 265 -9.59 -0.63 2.49
N SER A 266 -9.48 -0.69 3.82
CA SER A 266 -8.23 -0.51 4.56
C SER A 266 -7.15 -1.56 4.26
N ASP A 267 -7.53 -2.75 3.80
CA ASP A 267 -6.61 -3.85 3.49
C ASP A 267 -5.94 -3.72 2.11
N PHE A 268 -6.31 -2.73 1.29
CA PHE A 268 -5.68 -2.51 -0.02
C PHE A 268 -4.15 -2.35 0.09
N GLY A 269 -3.68 -1.71 1.16
CA GLY A 269 -2.24 -1.56 1.43
C GLY A 269 -1.54 -2.92 1.69
N ARG A 270 -2.21 -3.85 2.39
CA ARG A 270 -1.71 -5.23 2.59
C ARG A 270 -1.61 -5.94 1.25
N PHE A 271 -2.71 -5.96 0.50
CA PHE A 271 -2.79 -6.59 -0.83
C PHE A 271 -1.70 -6.07 -1.78
N ARG A 272 -1.59 -4.75 -1.93
CA ARG A 272 -0.63 -4.12 -2.84
C ARG A 272 0.83 -4.38 -2.47
N ARG A 273 1.16 -4.42 -1.18
CA ARG A 273 2.52 -4.75 -0.73
C ARG A 273 2.86 -6.20 -1.05
N PHE A 274 1.94 -7.12 -0.80
CA PHE A 274 2.14 -8.53 -1.11
C PHE A 274 2.35 -8.78 -2.60
N MET A 275 1.60 -8.10 -3.48
CA MET A 275 1.78 -8.18 -4.95
C MET A 275 3.16 -7.71 -5.46
N LYS A 276 3.97 -7.01 -4.65
CA LYS A 276 5.35 -6.64 -5.03
C LYS A 276 6.35 -7.77 -4.80
N ASP A 277 5.95 -8.86 -4.18
CA ASP A 277 6.83 -9.99 -3.92
C ASP A 277 7.27 -10.65 -5.24
N LYS A 278 8.59 -10.66 -5.48
CA LYS A 278 9.18 -11.18 -6.72
C LYS A 278 8.94 -12.69 -6.90
N ARG A 279 8.73 -13.42 -5.80
CA ARG A 279 8.47 -14.87 -5.81
C ARG A 279 7.18 -15.21 -6.54
N ILE A 280 6.18 -14.32 -6.49
CA ILE A 280 4.86 -14.55 -7.08
C ILE A 280 4.97 -14.89 -8.57
N ASN A 281 5.80 -14.18 -9.33
CA ASN A 281 5.95 -14.38 -10.78
C ASN A 281 6.35 -15.82 -11.17
N GLU A 282 7.17 -16.46 -10.36
CA GLU A 282 7.56 -17.86 -10.57
C GLU A 282 6.55 -18.81 -9.91
N MET A 283 5.99 -18.44 -8.75
CA MET A 283 5.00 -19.25 -8.03
C MET A 283 3.76 -19.53 -8.87
N VAL A 284 3.25 -18.52 -9.59
CA VAL A 284 2.02 -18.66 -10.39
C VAL A 284 2.15 -19.67 -11.53
N LYS A 285 3.37 -20.05 -11.94
CA LYS A 285 3.59 -21.09 -12.96
C LYS A 285 3.15 -22.48 -12.49
N TYR A 286 3.03 -22.68 -11.18
CA TYR A 286 2.54 -23.91 -10.57
C TYR A 286 1.02 -23.98 -10.47
N PHE A 287 0.28 -23.01 -11.00
CA PHE A 287 -1.17 -23.03 -11.02
C PHE A 287 -1.65 -23.32 -12.44
N GLU A 288 -2.66 -24.18 -12.58
CA GLU A 288 -3.38 -24.35 -13.84
C GLU A 288 -4.32 -23.18 -14.15
N PRO A 289 -5.17 -22.71 -13.21
CA PRO A 289 -6.08 -21.62 -13.49
C PRO A 289 -5.36 -20.28 -13.54
N LYS A 290 -5.87 -19.39 -14.39
CA LYS A 290 -5.37 -18.02 -14.51
C LYS A 290 -5.81 -17.14 -13.33
N GLN A 291 -6.86 -17.50 -12.62
CA GLN A 291 -7.34 -16.78 -11.45
C GLN A 291 -6.91 -17.52 -10.19
N ILE A 292 -6.17 -16.84 -9.30
CA ILE A 292 -5.63 -17.44 -8.07
C ILE A 292 -6.12 -16.64 -6.86
N PRO A 293 -6.73 -17.29 -5.86
CA PRO A 293 -7.09 -16.63 -4.61
C PRO A 293 -5.85 -16.15 -3.85
N PHE A 294 -5.94 -14.94 -3.28
CA PHE A 294 -4.86 -14.35 -2.49
C PHE A 294 -4.46 -15.26 -1.33
N ASP A 295 -5.43 -15.81 -0.60
CA ASP A 295 -5.16 -16.59 0.61
C ASP A 295 -4.36 -17.85 0.33
N LEU A 296 -4.64 -18.50 -0.81
CA LEU A 296 -3.86 -19.64 -1.27
C LEU A 296 -2.43 -19.22 -1.61
N LEU A 297 -2.25 -18.10 -2.32
CA LEU A 297 -0.93 -17.59 -2.66
C LEU A 297 -0.14 -17.17 -1.41
N GLU A 298 -0.79 -16.49 -0.46
CA GLU A 298 -0.21 -16.14 0.83
C GLU A 298 0.23 -17.38 1.61
N PHE A 299 -0.63 -18.40 1.68
CA PHE A 299 -0.28 -19.69 2.26
C PHE A 299 0.97 -20.29 1.61
N GLN A 300 1.05 -20.35 0.27
CA GLN A 300 2.21 -20.91 -0.41
C GLN A 300 3.49 -20.12 -0.12
N ILE A 301 3.42 -18.79 -0.04
CA ILE A 301 4.55 -17.92 0.31
C ILE A 301 5.01 -18.14 1.77
N LEU A 302 4.07 -18.32 2.71
CA LEU A 302 4.41 -18.66 4.09
C LEU A 302 5.09 -20.03 4.18
N GLN A 303 4.58 -21.02 3.44
CA GLN A 303 5.21 -22.35 3.35
C GLN A 303 6.61 -22.29 2.76
N TYR A 304 6.85 -21.42 1.77
CA TYR A 304 8.19 -21.21 1.23
C TYR A 304 9.19 -20.82 2.33
N ASN A 305 8.83 -19.95 3.27
CA ASN A 305 9.75 -19.53 4.34
C ASN A 305 10.15 -20.71 5.23
N ILE A 306 9.21 -21.59 5.58
CA ILE A 306 9.45 -22.81 6.36
C ILE A 306 10.38 -23.77 5.62
N TYR A 307 10.11 -24.01 4.34
CA TYR A 307 10.92 -24.95 3.54
C TYR A 307 12.25 -24.36 3.09
N ARG A 308 12.42 -23.04 3.09
CA ARG A 308 13.70 -22.40 2.80
C ARG A 308 14.76 -22.77 3.84
N GLU A 309 14.39 -22.81 5.11
CA GLU A 309 15.30 -23.26 6.18
C GLU A 309 15.71 -24.73 5.95
N LYS A 310 14.73 -25.61 5.72
CA LYS A 310 14.99 -27.03 5.42
C LYS A 310 15.86 -27.25 4.18
N MET A 311 15.70 -26.42 3.15
CA MET A 311 16.55 -26.44 1.96
C MET A 311 18.01 -26.14 2.32
N PHE A 312 18.26 -25.15 3.17
CA PHE A 312 19.62 -24.82 3.62
C PHE A 312 20.22 -25.93 4.47
N ASP A 313 19.45 -26.54 5.39
CA ASP A 313 19.93 -27.68 6.17
C ASP A 313 20.44 -28.80 5.26
N LYS A 314 19.69 -29.11 4.20
CA LYS A 314 20.10 -30.12 3.22
C LYS A 314 21.32 -29.71 2.39
N ILE A 315 21.45 -28.43 2.03
CA ILE A 315 22.64 -27.91 1.34
C ILE A 315 23.88 -28.07 2.24
N PHE A 316 23.78 -27.67 3.50
CA PHE A 316 24.89 -27.77 4.45
C PHE A 316 25.27 -29.21 4.75
N GLU A 317 24.30 -30.13 4.77
CA GLU A 317 24.59 -31.57 4.86
C GLU A 317 25.47 -32.05 3.70
N LEU A 318 25.13 -31.66 2.45
CA LEU A 318 25.94 -31.99 1.27
C LEU A 318 27.32 -31.35 1.33
N GLU A 319 27.40 -30.05 1.64
CA GLU A 319 28.67 -29.32 1.75
C GLU A 319 29.59 -29.94 2.81
N ARG A 320 29.03 -30.37 3.94
CA ARG A 320 29.78 -31.06 5.00
C ARG A 320 30.34 -32.39 4.50
N VAL A 321 29.52 -33.26 3.93
CA VAL A 321 29.97 -34.57 3.40
C VAL A 321 31.04 -34.37 2.32
N MET A 322 30.86 -33.39 1.45
CA MET A 322 31.85 -33.04 0.44
C MET A 322 33.16 -32.53 1.04
N SER A 323 33.09 -31.65 2.05
CA SER A 323 34.26 -31.10 2.72
C SER A 323 35.04 -32.20 3.46
N GLU A 324 34.35 -33.16 4.08
CA GLU A 324 34.99 -34.28 4.77
C GLU A 324 35.75 -35.20 3.81
N ARG A 325 35.30 -35.35 2.56
CA ARG A 325 35.88 -36.31 1.60
C ARG A 325 36.79 -35.72 0.54
N TYR A 326 36.53 -34.49 0.12
CA TYR A 326 37.20 -33.85 -1.01
C TYR A 326 37.82 -32.50 -0.61
N PHE A 327 38.23 -32.35 0.66
CA PHE A 327 38.75 -31.10 1.21
C PHE A 327 39.87 -30.49 0.35
N GLU A 328 40.89 -31.27 0.01
CA GLU A 328 42.04 -30.77 -0.76
C GLU A 328 41.67 -30.39 -2.20
N ASP A 329 40.73 -31.10 -2.82
CA ASP A 329 40.22 -30.74 -4.15
C ASP A 329 39.43 -29.43 -4.08
N ILE A 330 38.57 -29.27 -3.07
CA ILE A 330 37.78 -28.04 -2.85
C ILE A 330 38.71 -26.85 -2.60
N LYS A 331 39.72 -27.03 -1.73
CA LYS A 331 40.72 -26.02 -1.41
C LYS A 331 41.51 -25.62 -2.66
N SER A 332 42.00 -26.59 -3.43
CA SER A 332 42.76 -26.32 -4.66
C SER A 332 41.92 -25.50 -5.65
N LYS A 333 40.68 -25.93 -5.93
CA LYS A 333 39.79 -25.20 -6.84
C LYS A 333 39.38 -23.81 -6.34
N HIS A 334 39.23 -23.67 -5.02
CA HIS A 334 38.92 -22.37 -4.43
C HIS A 334 40.10 -21.39 -4.60
N LEU A 335 41.33 -21.87 -4.41
CA LEU A 335 42.55 -21.07 -4.57
C LEU A 335 42.80 -20.68 -6.04
N GLU A 336 42.46 -21.55 -7.01
CA GLU A 336 42.55 -21.23 -8.44
C GLU A 336 41.68 -20.04 -8.85
N ASN A 337 40.52 -19.87 -8.20
CA ASN A 337 39.56 -18.81 -8.48
C ASN A 337 39.28 -17.97 -7.24
N PHE A 338 40.34 -17.62 -6.50
CA PHE A 338 40.23 -16.94 -5.22
C PHE A 338 39.67 -15.52 -5.40
N LYS A 339 38.37 -15.36 -5.13
CA LYS A 339 37.66 -14.08 -5.21
C LYS A 339 37.10 -13.62 -3.86
N TYR A 340 36.78 -14.57 -2.98
CA TYR A 340 36.19 -14.34 -1.67
C TYR A 340 36.83 -15.28 -0.66
N ASN A 341 36.82 -14.90 0.63
CA ASN A 341 37.33 -15.76 1.72
C ASN A 341 36.45 -17.00 1.97
N GLU A 342 35.20 -16.98 1.48
CA GLU A 342 34.24 -18.06 1.62
C GLU A 342 34.23 -18.94 0.37
N VAL A 343 34.12 -20.26 0.56
CA VAL A 343 34.00 -21.20 -0.55
C VAL A 343 32.61 -21.11 -1.15
N GLY A 344 32.52 -20.69 -2.42
CA GLY A 344 31.24 -20.63 -3.13
C GLY A 344 30.70 -22.02 -3.48
N PHE A 345 29.37 -22.19 -3.45
CA PHE A 345 28.73 -23.47 -3.79
C PHE A 345 29.09 -24.01 -5.19
N GLN A 346 29.38 -23.12 -6.15
CA GLN A 346 29.83 -23.52 -7.48
C GLN A 346 31.17 -24.29 -7.44
N THR A 347 32.06 -23.99 -6.50
CA THR A 347 33.30 -24.73 -6.29
C THR A 347 33.01 -26.18 -5.90
N TYR A 348 32.07 -26.39 -4.98
CA TYR A 348 31.61 -27.74 -4.62
C TYR A 348 31.05 -28.48 -5.82
N LEU A 349 30.17 -27.85 -6.61
CA LEU A 349 29.63 -28.47 -7.82
C LEU A 349 30.71 -28.84 -8.85
N ASN A 350 31.74 -28.01 -9.00
CA ASN A 350 32.85 -28.29 -9.91
C ASN A 350 33.72 -29.46 -9.44
N VAL A 351 33.93 -29.64 -8.13
CA VAL A 351 34.62 -30.83 -7.60
C VAL A 351 33.74 -32.06 -7.78
N LEU A 352 32.43 -31.94 -7.48
CA LEU A 352 31.48 -33.03 -7.59
C LEU A 352 31.42 -33.60 -9.02
N SER A 353 31.41 -32.72 -10.04
CA SER A 353 31.38 -33.14 -11.45
C SER A 353 32.64 -33.89 -11.92
N GLU A 354 33.77 -33.69 -11.25
CA GLU A 354 35.01 -34.41 -11.56
C GLU A 354 35.10 -35.75 -10.83
N LYS A 355 34.60 -35.81 -9.59
CA LYS A 355 34.67 -37.03 -8.78
C LYS A 355 33.53 -38.01 -9.06
N ILE A 356 32.38 -37.52 -9.52
CA ILE A 356 31.20 -38.34 -9.80
C ILE A 356 30.72 -38.03 -11.22
N ALA A 357 30.92 -39.00 -12.12
CA ALA A 357 30.65 -38.83 -13.54
C ALA A 357 29.15 -38.83 -13.91
N SER A 358 28.32 -39.57 -13.17
CA SER A 358 26.88 -39.69 -13.47
C SER A 358 26.06 -40.13 -12.26
N GLY A 359 24.74 -40.15 -12.42
CA GLY A 359 23.82 -40.63 -11.40
C GLY A 359 23.20 -39.55 -10.53
N TYR A 360 23.49 -38.27 -10.75
CA TYR A 360 22.82 -37.14 -10.09
C TYR A 360 22.52 -36.02 -11.10
N ASP A 361 21.60 -35.13 -10.73
CA ASP A 361 21.20 -33.96 -11.51
C ASP A 361 21.81 -32.67 -10.92
N ILE A 362 22.90 -32.22 -11.55
CA ILE A 362 23.61 -31.00 -11.16
C ILE A 362 22.73 -29.74 -11.31
N ALA A 363 21.77 -29.73 -12.24
CA ALA A 363 20.89 -28.58 -12.45
C ALA A 363 19.92 -28.42 -11.28
N ILE A 364 19.37 -29.52 -10.74
CA ILE A 364 18.54 -29.49 -9.54
C ILE A 364 19.32 -28.91 -8.36
N LEU A 365 20.54 -29.39 -8.11
CA LEU A 365 21.40 -28.90 -7.02
C LEU A 365 21.74 -27.41 -7.19
N LYS A 366 22.19 -27.02 -8.38
CA LYS A 366 22.60 -25.64 -8.69
C LYS A 366 21.44 -24.67 -8.57
N TRP A 367 20.32 -24.95 -9.25
CA TRP A 367 19.19 -24.04 -9.29
C TRP A 367 18.41 -24.01 -7.97
N GLY A 368 18.27 -25.16 -7.30
CA GLY A 368 17.67 -25.24 -5.98
C GLY A 368 18.40 -24.35 -4.97
N ARG A 369 19.72 -24.51 -4.85
CA ARG A 369 20.54 -23.66 -3.95
C ARG A 369 20.48 -22.20 -4.35
N ASN A 370 20.70 -21.87 -5.62
CA ASN A 370 20.78 -20.49 -6.09
C ASN A 370 19.47 -19.72 -5.86
N LYS A 371 18.33 -20.31 -6.26
CA LYS A 371 17.03 -19.64 -6.15
C LYS A 371 16.63 -19.41 -4.70
N PHE A 372 16.80 -20.40 -3.81
CA PHE A 372 16.47 -20.21 -2.39
C PHE A 372 17.42 -19.24 -1.67
N SER A 373 18.69 -19.17 -2.10
CA SER A 373 19.66 -18.17 -1.60
C SER A 373 19.22 -16.73 -1.91
N HIS A 374 18.55 -16.51 -3.04
CA HIS A 374 18.10 -15.19 -3.48
C HIS A 374 16.62 -14.90 -3.19
N THR A 375 15.97 -15.73 -2.36
CA THR A 375 14.54 -15.60 -2.05
C THR A 375 13.69 -15.65 -3.31
N GLU A 376 14.05 -16.55 -4.23
CA GLU A 376 13.34 -16.83 -5.47
C GLU A 376 12.80 -18.26 -5.46
N ILE A 377 11.82 -18.52 -6.32
CA ILE A 377 11.25 -19.86 -6.53
C ILE A 377 11.92 -20.48 -7.75
N VAL A 378 12.35 -21.72 -7.61
CA VAL A 378 12.77 -22.56 -8.74
C VAL A 378 11.53 -23.18 -9.38
N TYR A 379 11.50 -23.24 -10.71
CA TYR A 379 10.43 -23.89 -11.46
C TYR A 379 10.90 -25.24 -11.99
N TYR A 380 10.19 -26.30 -11.60
CA TYR A 380 10.35 -27.66 -12.09
C TYR A 380 9.06 -28.07 -12.80
N ASN A 381 9.14 -28.28 -14.12
CA ASN A 381 7.99 -28.57 -14.97
C ASN A 381 7.30 -29.92 -14.68
N PHE A 382 8.00 -30.84 -14.01
CA PHE A 382 7.49 -32.16 -13.64
C PHE A 382 6.78 -32.20 -12.29
N ILE A 383 6.80 -31.10 -11.52
CA ILE A 383 5.92 -30.97 -10.34
C ILE A 383 4.52 -30.63 -10.86
N SER A 384 3.53 -31.44 -10.46
CA SER A 384 2.14 -31.23 -10.83
C SER A 384 1.67 -29.83 -10.44
N LYS A 385 0.90 -29.21 -11.33
CA LYS A 385 0.28 -27.93 -11.07
C LYS A 385 -0.92 -28.11 -10.14
N ILE A 386 -1.25 -27.03 -9.42
CA ILE A 386 -2.44 -26.90 -8.60
C ILE A 386 -3.64 -26.73 -9.53
N ALA A 387 -4.54 -27.71 -9.49
CA ALA A 387 -5.74 -27.75 -10.31
C ALA A 387 -6.87 -26.90 -9.71
N VAL A 388 -7.95 -26.70 -10.46
CA VAL A 388 -9.11 -25.92 -9.99
C VAL A 388 -9.72 -26.54 -8.73
N GLN A 389 -9.82 -27.88 -8.69
CA GLN A 389 -10.40 -28.62 -7.57
C GLN A 389 -9.59 -28.44 -6.28
N ASP A 390 -8.26 -28.35 -6.38
CA ASP A 390 -7.39 -28.08 -5.23
C ASP A 390 -7.67 -26.68 -4.64
N ILE A 391 -7.93 -25.69 -5.51
CA ILE A 391 -8.27 -24.32 -5.08
C ILE A 391 -9.63 -24.29 -4.40
N GLU A 392 -10.63 -24.96 -4.99
CA GLU A 392 -11.97 -25.06 -4.40
C GLU A 392 -11.93 -25.74 -3.03
N GLU A 393 -11.17 -26.84 -2.91
CA GLU A 393 -10.96 -27.52 -1.63
C GLU A 393 -10.28 -26.60 -0.61
N PHE A 394 -9.22 -25.87 -1.02
CA PHE A 394 -8.55 -24.91 -0.15
C PHE A 394 -9.51 -23.84 0.36
N GLU A 395 -10.28 -23.20 -0.51
CA GLU A 395 -11.20 -22.12 -0.11
C GLU A 395 -12.28 -22.60 0.86
N LEU A 396 -12.73 -23.85 0.72
CA LEU A 396 -13.72 -24.47 1.62
C LEU A 396 -13.12 -24.83 3.00
N LYS A 397 -11.85 -25.26 3.04
CA LYS A 397 -11.24 -25.86 4.24
C LYS A 397 -10.16 -25.02 4.91
N LYS A 398 -9.75 -23.87 4.34
CA LYS A 398 -8.64 -23.02 4.83
C LYS A 398 -8.77 -22.54 6.28
N HIS A 399 -9.98 -22.60 6.85
CA HIS A 399 -10.28 -22.21 8.23
C HIS A 399 -10.35 -23.38 9.20
N LEU A 400 -10.31 -24.62 8.71
CA LEU A 400 -10.27 -25.81 9.56
C LEU A 400 -8.88 -25.95 10.20
N GLU A 401 -8.87 -26.13 11.52
CA GLU A 401 -7.65 -26.36 12.28
C GLU A 401 -6.91 -27.62 11.77
N GLY A 402 -5.59 -27.53 11.59
CA GLY A 402 -4.78 -28.65 11.11
C GLY A 402 -4.86 -28.94 9.59
N TYR A 403 -5.73 -28.26 8.84
CA TYR A 403 -5.88 -28.50 7.40
C TYR A 403 -4.65 -28.04 6.61
N LYS A 404 -4.19 -26.80 6.86
CA LYS A 404 -3.09 -26.16 6.13
C LYS A 404 -1.77 -26.93 6.23
N GLU A 405 -1.56 -27.61 7.34
CA GLU A 405 -0.40 -28.45 7.65
C GLU A 405 -0.33 -29.71 6.77
N ASN A 406 -1.49 -30.18 6.30
CA ASN A 406 -1.65 -31.46 5.61
C ASN A 406 -1.98 -31.33 4.10
N VAL A 407 -2.04 -30.10 3.58
CA VAL A 407 -2.32 -29.83 2.17
C VAL A 407 -1.31 -30.56 1.25
N SER A 408 -1.85 -31.32 0.28
CA SER A 408 -1.07 -32.13 -0.68
C SER A 408 -0.37 -31.26 -1.73
N PHE A 409 -0.98 -30.15 -2.14
CA PHE A 409 -0.53 -29.23 -3.18
C PHE A 409 0.38 -28.09 -2.67
N ASN A 410 1.25 -28.39 -1.71
CA ASN A 410 2.24 -27.43 -1.20
C ASN A 410 3.47 -27.35 -2.13
N ILE A 411 3.62 -26.23 -2.83
CA ILE A 411 4.66 -26.00 -3.85
C ILE A 411 6.05 -26.11 -3.24
N ALA A 412 6.30 -25.42 -2.13
CA ALA A 412 7.61 -25.37 -1.49
C ALA A 412 8.02 -26.74 -0.94
N ARG A 413 7.07 -27.50 -0.36
CA ARG A 413 7.27 -28.88 0.06
C ARG A 413 7.65 -29.79 -1.10
N ASN A 414 6.96 -29.66 -2.23
CA ASN A 414 7.21 -30.50 -3.40
C ASN A 414 8.57 -30.17 -4.04
N ILE A 415 8.93 -28.89 -4.11
CA ILE A 415 10.28 -28.45 -4.51
C ILE A 415 11.34 -29.04 -3.56
N TYR A 416 11.13 -28.93 -2.25
CA TYR A 416 12.04 -29.48 -1.26
C TYR A 416 12.19 -31.01 -1.38
N ARG A 417 11.10 -31.75 -1.60
CA ARG A 417 11.16 -33.20 -1.79
C ARG A 417 12.02 -33.60 -2.99
N VAL A 418 11.87 -32.88 -4.11
CA VAL A 418 12.68 -33.09 -5.31
C VAL A 418 14.16 -32.80 -5.00
N PHE A 419 14.44 -31.66 -4.39
CA PHE A 419 15.79 -31.24 -4.06
C PHE A 419 16.47 -32.16 -3.04
N SER A 420 15.80 -32.46 -1.92
CA SER A 420 16.31 -33.34 -0.85
C SER A 420 16.62 -34.72 -1.40
N ARG A 421 15.75 -35.29 -2.23
CA ARG A 421 16.01 -36.60 -2.85
C ARG A 421 17.26 -36.58 -3.71
N GLU A 422 17.50 -35.48 -4.43
CA GLU A 422 18.69 -35.33 -5.26
C GLU A 422 19.96 -35.17 -4.42
N VAL A 423 19.88 -34.41 -3.32
CA VAL A 423 20.97 -34.30 -2.34
C VAL A 423 21.29 -35.67 -1.72
N ASP A 424 20.29 -36.39 -1.22
CA ASP A 424 20.47 -37.69 -0.57
C ASP A 424 21.06 -38.72 -1.56
N LYS A 425 20.62 -38.70 -2.81
CA LYS A 425 21.18 -39.51 -3.90
C LYS A 425 22.64 -39.17 -4.15
N THR A 426 22.98 -37.89 -4.20
CA THR A 426 24.35 -37.40 -4.39
C THR A 426 25.26 -37.83 -3.24
N ILE A 427 24.82 -37.64 -1.99
CA ILE A 427 25.53 -38.08 -0.80
C ILE A 427 25.79 -39.59 -0.83
N ASN A 428 24.80 -40.39 -1.22
CA ASN A 428 24.99 -41.84 -1.35
C ASN A 428 26.02 -42.22 -2.41
N LEU A 429 26.07 -41.50 -3.54
CA LEU A 429 27.10 -41.72 -4.57
C LEU A 429 28.50 -41.35 -4.07
N ILE A 430 28.63 -40.21 -3.37
CA ILE A 430 29.87 -39.80 -2.69
C ILE A 430 30.31 -40.86 -1.67
N ASN A 431 29.34 -41.44 -0.95
CA ASN A 431 29.60 -42.42 0.08
C ASN A 431 30.13 -43.74 -0.50
N ASN A 432 29.57 -44.18 -1.64
CA ASN A 432 29.91 -45.43 -2.29
C ASN A 432 31.17 -45.36 -3.16
N SER A 433 31.52 -44.19 -3.71
CA SER A 433 32.75 -44.00 -4.51
C SER A 433 34.04 -44.17 -3.69
N PHE A 434 33.94 -44.23 -2.36
CA PHE A 434 35.06 -44.34 -1.42
C PHE A 434 35.10 -45.71 -0.71
N LYS A 435 34.15 -46.61 -1.01
CA LYS A 435 34.12 -47.99 -0.47
C LYS A 435 34.82 -49.02 -1.38
N ILE A 436 35.54 -48.53 -2.38
CA ILE A 436 36.45 -49.28 -3.26
C ILE A 436 37.86 -48.83 -2.89
#